data_AF-A0A966CHD8-F1
#
_entry.id   AF-A0A966CHD8-F1
#
_cell.length_a   1.000
_cell.length_b   1.000
_cell.length_c   1.000
_cell.angle_alpha   90.00
_cell.angle_beta   90.00
_cell.angle_gamma   90.00
#
_symmetry.space_group_name_H-M   'P 1'
#
loop_
_entity.id
_entity.type
_entity.pdbx_description
1 polymer ?
#
loop_
_entity_poly.entity_id
_entity_poly.type
_entity_poly.pdbx_seq_one_letter_code
_entity_poly.pdbx_strand_id
1 'polypeptide(L)'
;EMGLPTGSKVKHQTDIPLWIKKSARFTKACLKGLFDTDGCFYIDKHLYKGKVYYNSGMNFTNRSLPILSFFKENLKKFGFHPTQKTKFSVFLRREEEIVEYFEIISTANKKHYRKFQEYFKNKYGRVPKWS
;
A
#
# COMPACT_ATOMS: atom_id res chain seq x y z
N GLU A 1 9.09 -20.25 -17.65
CA GLU A 1 9.12 -20.64 -16.23
C GLU A 1 8.01 -19.93 -15.45
N MET A 2 7.16 -20.71 -14.77
CA MET A 2 6.12 -20.21 -13.88
C MET A 2 6.76 -19.91 -12.51
N GLY A 3 7.34 -18.71 -12.39
CA GLY A 3 8.17 -18.32 -11.25
C GLY A 3 7.42 -18.19 -9.93
N LEU A 4 7.81 -18.99 -8.95
CA LEU A 4 8.24 -18.65 -7.58
C LEU A 4 8.98 -19.92 -7.08
N PRO A 5 10.30 -19.90 -6.80
CA PRO A 5 11.02 -21.09 -6.37
C PRO A 5 10.46 -21.63 -5.03
N THR A 6 10.33 -22.94 -4.95
CA THR A 6 9.87 -23.66 -3.74
C THR A 6 10.92 -23.52 -2.63
N GLY A 7 10.53 -23.04 -1.44
CA GLY A 7 11.43 -22.88 -0.29
C GLY A 7 11.21 -21.59 0.50
N SER A 8 12.13 -21.25 1.42
CA SER A 8 12.05 -20.00 2.19
C SER A 8 12.24 -18.79 1.26
N LYS A 9 11.13 -18.11 0.94
CA LYS A 9 11.07 -16.91 0.08
C LYS A 9 12.01 -15.79 0.54
N VAL A 10 12.30 -15.74 1.84
CA VAL A 10 13.22 -14.76 2.45
C VAL A 10 14.69 -15.14 2.19
N LYS A 11 15.04 -16.43 2.24
CA LYS A 11 16.40 -16.90 1.92
C LYS A 11 16.74 -16.70 0.44
N HIS A 12 15.77 -16.88 -0.44
CA HIS A 12 15.97 -16.77 -1.90
C HIS A 12 15.77 -15.35 -2.46
N GLN A 13 15.40 -14.37 -1.62
CA GLN A 13 15.10 -12.99 -2.04
C GLN A 13 14.24 -12.94 -3.32
N THR A 14 13.15 -13.70 -3.32
CA THR A 14 12.35 -13.89 -4.54
C THR A 14 11.81 -12.56 -5.06
N ASP A 15 12.02 -12.30 -6.35
CA ASP A 15 11.60 -11.10 -7.06
C ASP A 15 10.31 -11.34 -7.87
N ILE A 16 9.66 -10.26 -8.27
CA ILE A 16 8.46 -10.28 -9.12
C ILE A 16 8.84 -10.65 -10.56
N PRO A 17 8.15 -11.62 -11.20
CA PRO A 17 8.41 -11.99 -12.60
C PRO A 17 8.39 -10.82 -13.59
N LEU A 18 9.28 -10.85 -14.59
CA LEU A 18 9.42 -9.77 -15.58
C LEU A 18 8.14 -9.50 -16.38
N TRP A 19 7.34 -10.52 -16.68
CA TRP A 19 6.09 -10.37 -17.42
C TRP A 19 5.04 -9.54 -16.65
N ILE A 20 5.07 -9.59 -15.30
CA ILE A 20 4.25 -8.70 -14.46
C ILE A 20 4.78 -7.27 -14.58
N LYS A 21 6.09 -7.10 -14.41
CA LYS A 21 6.76 -5.78 -14.44
C LYS A 21 6.56 -5.01 -15.76
N LYS A 22 6.40 -5.71 -16.88
CA LYS A 22 6.24 -5.12 -18.22
C LYS A 22 4.82 -4.61 -18.52
N SER A 23 3.83 -4.98 -17.71
CA SER A 23 2.43 -4.60 -17.92
C SER A 23 1.93 -3.73 -16.79
N ALA A 24 1.44 -2.52 -17.10
CA ALA A 24 0.84 -1.64 -16.10
C ALA A 24 -0.36 -2.30 -15.41
N ARG A 25 -1.19 -3.03 -16.17
CA ARG A 25 -2.33 -3.78 -15.65
C ARG A 25 -1.91 -4.85 -14.65
N PHE A 26 -0.90 -5.66 -14.99
CA PHE A 26 -0.41 -6.71 -14.08
C PHE A 26 0.34 -6.15 -12.88
N THR A 27 1.09 -5.06 -13.08
CA THR A 27 1.72 -4.33 -11.98
C THR A 27 0.68 -3.84 -10.97
N LYS A 28 -0.39 -3.17 -11.42
CA LYS A 28 -1.48 -2.72 -10.52
C LYS A 28 -2.13 -3.89 -9.78
N ALA A 29 -2.45 -4.98 -10.49
CA ALA A 29 -3.02 -6.18 -9.87
C ALA A 29 -2.08 -6.82 -8.84
N CYS A 30 -0.78 -6.83 -9.12
CA CYS A 30 0.24 -7.33 -8.20
C CYS A 30 0.37 -6.43 -6.96
N LEU A 31 0.42 -5.10 -7.12
CA LEU A 31 0.44 -4.15 -6.00
C LEU A 31 -0.78 -4.31 -5.09
N LYS A 32 -1.96 -4.47 -5.68
CA LYS A 32 -3.21 -4.76 -4.97
C LYS A 32 -3.08 -6.04 -4.13
N GLY A 33 -2.62 -7.13 -4.75
CA GLY A 33 -2.43 -8.41 -4.05
C GLY A 33 -1.41 -8.33 -2.91
N LEU A 34 -0.28 -7.66 -3.13
CA LEU A 34 0.75 -7.44 -2.10
C LEU A 34 0.19 -6.64 -0.91
N PHE A 35 -0.56 -5.58 -1.18
CA PHE A 35 -1.17 -4.79 -0.14
C PHE A 35 -2.28 -5.54 0.60
N ASP A 36 -3.08 -6.34 -0.11
CA ASP A 36 -4.15 -7.12 0.50
C ASP A 36 -3.64 -8.18 1.50
N THR A 37 -2.42 -8.71 1.29
CA THR A 37 -1.83 -9.75 2.15
C THR A 37 -0.93 -9.19 3.26
N ASP A 38 0.05 -8.35 2.91
CA ASP A 38 1.08 -7.86 3.86
C ASP A 38 1.00 -6.34 4.08
N GLY A 39 0.02 -5.68 3.46
CA GLY A 39 -0.27 -4.27 3.64
C GLY A 39 -1.18 -4.01 4.84
N CYS A 40 -1.22 -2.75 5.24
CA CYS A 40 -2.15 -2.28 6.25
C CYS A 40 -2.55 -0.84 5.98
N PHE A 41 -3.85 -0.59 6.08
CA PHE A 41 -4.42 0.74 6.28
C PHE A 41 -4.68 0.95 7.77
N TYR A 42 -4.20 2.07 8.31
CA TYR A 42 -4.30 2.43 9.71
C TYR A 42 -4.65 3.91 9.89
N ILE A 43 -5.13 4.24 11.09
CA ILE A 43 -5.41 5.62 11.50
C ILE A 43 -4.40 5.94 12.60
N ASP A 44 -3.56 6.93 12.34
CA ASP A 44 -2.60 7.45 13.31
C ASP A 44 -3.26 8.54 14.16
N LYS A 45 -3.00 8.50 15.47
CA LYS A 45 -3.54 9.45 16.44
C LYS A 45 -2.39 10.26 17.02
N HIS A 46 -2.38 11.55 16.73
CA HIS A 46 -1.36 12.46 17.24
C HIS A 46 -1.96 13.45 18.24
N LEU A 47 -1.33 13.59 19.39
CA LEU A 47 -1.64 14.64 20.36
C LEU A 47 -0.67 15.81 20.14
N TYR A 48 -1.20 16.99 19.82
CA TYR A 48 -0.40 18.20 19.66
C TYR A 48 -1.10 19.39 20.31
N LYS A 49 -0.42 20.04 21.26
CA LYS A 49 -0.95 21.19 22.04
C LYS A 49 -2.35 20.92 22.62
N GLY A 50 -2.55 19.74 23.22
CA GLY A 50 -3.83 19.35 23.83
C GLY A 50 -4.94 18.97 22.84
N LYS A 51 -4.70 19.06 21.52
CA LYS A 51 -5.64 18.65 20.48
C LYS A 51 -5.25 17.31 19.90
N VAL A 52 -6.24 16.45 19.68
CA VAL A 52 -6.07 15.15 19.04
C VAL A 52 -6.34 15.27 17.54
N TYR A 53 -5.40 14.79 16.73
CA TYR A 53 -5.48 14.74 15.28
C TYR A 53 -5.46 13.29 14.81
N TYR A 54 -6.30 12.98 13.83
CA TYR A 54 -6.40 11.66 13.22
C TYR A 54 -5.98 11.73 11.75
N ASN A 55 -4.94 10.98 11.40
CA ASN A 55 -4.41 10.93 10.03
C ASN A 55 -4.50 9.51 9.49
N SER A 56 -4.92 9.34 8.25
CA SER A 56 -4.83 8.04 7.58
C SER A 56 -3.39 7.72 7.21
N GLY A 57 -3.02 6.45 7.28
CA GLY A 57 -1.74 5.95 6.80
C GLY A 57 -1.88 4.58 6.18
N MET A 58 -1.00 4.28 5.24
CA MET A 58 -0.80 2.95 4.69
C MET A 58 0.64 2.52 4.85
N ASN A 59 0.86 1.24 5.10
CA ASN A 59 2.18 0.64 5.00
C ASN A 59 2.15 -0.74 4.36
N PHE A 60 3.29 -1.13 3.81
CA PHE A 60 3.56 -2.47 3.32
C PHE A 60 4.89 -2.92 3.92
N THR A 61 4.90 -4.09 4.56
CA THR A 61 6.10 -4.62 5.22
C THR A 61 6.43 -5.99 4.68
N ASN A 62 7.64 -6.17 4.17
CA ASN A 62 8.07 -7.46 3.61
C ASN A 62 9.58 -7.68 3.81
N ARG A 63 9.98 -8.94 3.99
CA ARG A 63 11.38 -9.35 4.22
C ARG A 63 12.16 -9.63 2.92
N SER A 64 11.47 -9.78 1.78
CA SER A 64 12.09 -9.79 0.45
C SER A 64 12.35 -8.34 0.03
N LEU A 65 13.63 -7.95 -0.03
CA LEU A 65 14.02 -6.61 -0.45
C LEU A 65 13.63 -6.33 -1.92
N PRO A 66 13.71 -7.31 -2.85
CA PRO A 66 13.21 -7.12 -4.22
C PRO A 66 11.71 -6.80 -4.29
N ILE A 67 10.87 -7.51 -3.52
CA ILE A 67 9.42 -7.24 -3.47
C ILE A 67 9.15 -5.86 -2.87
N LEU A 68 9.87 -5.50 -1.80
CA LEU A 68 9.74 -4.19 -1.17
C LEU A 68 10.14 -3.06 -2.12
N SER A 69 11.24 -3.23 -2.85
CA SER A 69 11.72 -2.31 -3.87
C SER A 69 10.73 -2.20 -5.03
N PHE A 70 10.21 -3.33 -5.52
CA PHE A 70 9.15 -3.36 -6.53
C PHE A 70 7.92 -2.56 -6.07
N PHE A 71 7.46 -2.75 -4.83
CA PHE A 71 6.31 -2.03 -4.29
C PHE A 71 6.58 -0.52 -4.27
N LYS A 72 7.71 -0.11 -3.68
CA LYS A 72 8.09 1.31 -3.56
C LYS A 72 8.26 2.00 -4.90
N GLU A 73 9.01 1.39 -5.82
CA GLU A 73 9.33 2.03 -7.10
C GLU A 73 8.11 2.10 -8.01
N ASN A 74 7.19 1.12 -7.96
CA ASN A 74 5.95 1.25 -8.72
C ASN A 74 4.98 2.26 -8.11
N LEU A 75 4.94 2.43 -6.78
CA LEU A 75 4.21 3.55 -6.19
C LEU A 75 4.70 4.90 -6.74
N LYS A 76 6.02 5.11 -6.77
CA LYS A 76 6.59 6.33 -7.36
C LYS A 76 6.24 6.50 -8.83
N LYS A 77 6.28 5.42 -9.62
CA LYS A 77 5.90 5.44 -11.04
C LYS A 77 4.44 5.84 -11.26
N PHE A 78 3.56 5.56 -10.31
CA PHE A 78 2.17 6.01 -10.34
C PHE A 78 1.96 7.41 -9.75
N GLY A 79 3.03 8.16 -9.45
CA GLY A 79 2.95 9.55 -8.97
C GLY A 79 2.90 9.70 -7.45
N PHE A 80 2.90 8.59 -6.70
CA PHE A 80 2.87 8.63 -5.24
C PHE A 80 4.23 8.96 -4.62
N HIS A 81 4.23 9.41 -3.36
CA HIS A 81 5.43 9.78 -2.62
C HIS A 81 5.65 8.87 -1.41
N PRO A 82 5.99 7.59 -1.62
CA PRO A 82 6.21 6.66 -0.53
C PRO A 82 7.46 7.04 0.28
N THR A 83 7.36 6.92 1.60
CA THR A 83 8.48 7.09 2.54
C THR A 83 8.91 5.74 3.08
N GLN A 84 10.19 5.61 3.43
CA GLN A 84 10.74 4.37 3.98
C GLN A 84 11.68 4.72 5.13
N LYS A 85 11.18 4.59 6.37
CA LYS A 85 11.95 4.87 7.58
C LYS A 85 12.72 3.64 8.11
N THR A 86 12.27 2.45 7.73
CA THR A 86 12.92 1.18 8.13
C THR A 86 13.32 0.40 6.89
N LYS A 87 14.25 -0.54 7.07
CA LYS A 87 14.72 -1.40 5.97
C LYS A 87 13.60 -2.20 5.31
N PHE A 88 12.51 -2.51 6.02
CA PHE A 88 11.51 -3.50 5.60
C PHE A 88 10.10 -2.93 5.44
N SER A 89 9.88 -1.62 5.64
CA SER A 89 8.53 -1.04 5.59
C SER A 89 8.48 0.23 4.74
N VAL A 90 7.59 0.21 3.76
CA VAL A 90 7.25 1.35 2.89
C VAL A 90 5.93 1.93 3.37
N PHE A 91 5.81 3.26 3.37
CA PHE A 91 4.66 3.98 3.92
C PHE A 91 4.12 5.02 2.93
N LEU A 92 2.81 5.13 2.85
CA LEU A 92 2.09 6.23 2.20
C LEU A 92 1.28 6.97 3.27
N ARG A 93 1.45 8.29 3.37
CA ARG A 93 0.88 9.07 4.49
C ARG A 93 0.12 10.33 4.06
N ARG A 94 0.25 10.75 2.81
CA ARG A 94 -0.53 11.86 2.27
C ARG A 94 -1.93 11.35 2.01
N GLU A 95 -2.92 12.03 2.57
CA GLU A 95 -4.31 11.57 2.53
C GLU A 95 -4.84 11.57 1.11
N GLU A 96 -4.48 12.58 0.31
CA GLU A 96 -4.87 12.71 -1.09
C GLU A 96 -4.34 11.52 -1.92
N GLU A 97 -3.07 11.16 -1.71
CA GLU A 97 -2.45 10.00 -2.37
C GLU A 97 -3.04 8.67 -1.91
N ILE A 98 -3.51 8.59 -0.66
CA ILE A 98 -4.22 7.41 -0.15
C ILE A 98 -5.57 7.28 -0.85
N VAL A 99 -6.31 8.38 -1.05
CA VAL A 99 -7.56 8.35 -1.83
C VAL A 99 -7.26 7.87 -3.26
N GLU A 100 -6.30 8.50 -3.93
CA GLU A 100 -5.90 8.15 -5.30
C GLU A 100 -5.40 6.69 -5.41
N TYR A 101 -4.70 6.17 -4.39
CA TYR A 101 -4.33 4.75 -4.36
C TYR A 101 -5.56 3.84 -4.39
N PHE A 102 -6.57 4.14 -3.57
CA PHE A 102 -7.80 3.34 -3.51
C PHE A 102 -8.62 3.41 -4.81
N GLU A 103 -8.48 4.49 -5.57
CA GLU A 103 -9.09 4.66 -6.89
C GLU A 103 -8.32 3.89 -7.99
N ILE A 104 -7.01 4.04 -8.06
CA ILE A 104 -6.19 3.52 -9.17
C ILE A 104 -5.79 2.05 -8.98
N ILE A 105 -5.45 1.66 -7.75
CA ILE A 105 -4.94 0.32 -7.41
C ILE A 105 -6.00 -0.49 -6.65
N SER A 106 -6.71 0.16 -5.73
CA SER A 106 -7.76 -0.44 -4.91
C SER A 106 -7.27 -1.57 -3.99
N THR A 107 -8.19 -2.20 -3.27
CA THR A 107 -7.98 -3.32 -2.35
C THR A 107 -9.14 -4.30 -2.48
N ALA A 108 -8.87 -5.61 -2.49
CA ALA A 108 -9.95 -6.61 -2.37
C ALA A 108 -10.22 -6.94 -0.90
N ASN A 109 -9.32 -6.55 0.02
CA ASN A 109 -9.47 -6.79 1.43
C ASN A 109 -10.54 -5.85 2.04
N LYS A 110 -11.73 -6.42 2.30
CA LYS A 110 -12.88 -5.71 2.89
C LYS A 110 -12.54 -5.00 4.19
N LYS A 111 -11.56 -5.48 4.97
CA LYS A 111 -11.12 -4.83 6.21
C LYS A 111 -10.48 -3.47 5.93
N HIS A 112 -9.59 -3.39 4.94
CA HIS A 112 -8.93 -2.13 4.58
C HIS A 112 -9.94 -1.14 4.01
N TYR A 113 -10.82 -1.63 3.13
CA TYR A 113 -11.87 -0.80 2.55
C TYR A 113 -12.82 -0.24 3.61
N ARG A 114 -13.31 -1.06 4.56
CA ARG A 114 -14.17 -0.59 5.66
C ARG A 114 -13.49 0.48 6.51
N LYS A 115 -12.23 0.28 6.89
CA LYS A 115 -11.47 1.27 7.67
C LYS A 115 -11.26 2.58 6.90
N PHE A 116 -10.99 2.50 5.61
CA PHE A 116 -10.91 3.68 4.73
C PHE A 116 -12.24 4.44 4.76
N GLN A 117 -13.36 3.76 4.52
CA GLN A 117 -14.68 4.38 4.53
C GLN A 117 -15.02 5.02 5.89
N GLU A 118 -14.76 4.30 6.98
CA GLU A 118 -15.00 4.78 8.34
C GLU A 118 -14.17 6.04 8.65
N TYR A 119 -12.89 6.05 8.28
CA TYR A 119 -12.01 7.21 8.47
C TYR A 119 -12.57 8.47 7.81
N PHE A 120 -12.86 8.41 6.51
CA PHE A 120 -13.32 9.59 5.78
C PHE A 120 -14.74 10.00 6.20
N LYS A 121 -15.62 9.04 6.49
CA LYS A 121 -16.95 9.32 7.04
C LYS A 121 -16.86 10.07 8.36
N ASN A 122 -15.98 9.63 9.27
CA ASN A 122 -15.84 10.27 10.58
C ASN A 122 -15.16 11.64 10.49
N LYS A 123 -14.21 11.83 9.56
CA LYS A 123 -13.47 13.08 9.41
C LYS A 123 -14.22 14.16 8.64
N TYR A 124 -14.95 13.79 7.58
CA TYR A 124 -15.57 14.74 6.64
C TYR A 124 -17.08 14.58 6.50
N GLY A 125 -17.70 13.63 7.22
CA GLY A 125 -19.13 13.31 7.09
C GLY A 125 -19.48 12.55 5.80
N ARG A 126 -18.50 12.27 4.92
CA ARG A 126 -18.69 11.60 3.64
C ARG A 126 -17.49 10.73 3.27
N VAL A 127 -17.74 9.69 2.50
CA VAL A 127 -16.69 8.88 1.88
C VAL A 127 -16.38 9.47 0.49
N PRO A 128 -15.10 9.61 0.09
CA PRO A 128 -14.74 9.96 -1.27
C PRO A 128 -15.48 9.07 -2.25
N LYS A 129 -16.19 9.68 -3.20
CA LYS A 129 -16.82 8.96 -4.31
C LYS A 129 -15.85 8.96 -5.47
N TRP A 130 -15.54 7.78 -5.97
CA TRP A 130 -14.90 7.62 -7.28
C TRP A 130 -15.97 7.64 -8.38
N SER A 131 -15.67 8.35 -9.47
CA SER A 131 -16.45 8.36 -10.72
C SER A 131 -16.25 7.09 -11.53
#